data_AF-A0A7X1EJS9-F1
#
_entry.id   AF-A0A7X1EJS9-F1
#
_cell.length_a   1.000
_cell.length_b   1.000
_cell.length_c   1.000
_cell.angle_alpha   90.00
_cell.angle_beta   90.00
_cell.angle_gamma   90.00
#
_symmetry.space_group_name_H-M   'P 1'
#
loop_
_entity.id
_entity.type
_entity.pdbx_description
1 polymer ?
#
loop_
_entity_poly.entity_id
_entity_poly.type
_entity_poly.pdbx_seq_one_letter_code
_entity_poly.pdbx_strand_id
1 'polypeptide(L)'
;MLKTINHHSGLVLSNRQDLPAIQISEQAMQQLYAGDGEHFMLESLSLEEFTSTYFYDVPMLPEEDLMLEAITSTRSRLAATMRAFVRALNQSLNGTGISAGNDTAGEAEDGTKSIGGANIGRARKVQGIAVMPAQIPLSDGQSITLIFHSPSGNVGTITTTDTLVAFRFLLNKRDVTNVVSPANGRDISLKQVTMALSNLIERNTAKFQKAQARQAEVKSEIANLQEQGDKLEQQQLALVESGDEIKAGLSTLSEQLNSLNAQAIEQEDLNDELRKQIEIAEAEAEARKQKPNPPVDNEPSPFVVAAGAIAAHTGHTEDQVTHWAETKGFSSAELIELSEKLSAHPTTQNIEKMKSAIDFGEDIPTILESEPDITPPEADTEAQKAIAYLNSIAELESSDLVVIRNARGSVREAISALTAAGIYDENEELVNTAVQHLSDLLANIAQGGAAA
;
A
#
# COMPACT_ATOMS: atom_id res chain seq x y z
N MET A 1 -18.66 -73.74 9.52
CA MET A 1 -18.67 -72.28 9.26
C MET A 1 -17.24 -71.86 8.99
N LEU A 2 -16.88 -71.57 7.74
CA LEU A 2 -15.72 -70.77 7.32
C LEU A 2 -15.72 -70.82 5.79
N LYS A 3 -16.60 -70.02 5.19
CA LYS A 3 -16.54 -69.68 3.77
C LYS A 3 -16.08 -68.23 3.69
N THR A 4 -15.12 -68.01 2.79
CA THR A 4 -14.72 -66.72 2.20
C THR A 4 -14.12 -65.69 3.15
N ILE A 5 -12.80 -65.77 3.37
CA ILE A 5 -12.00 -64.54 3.51
C ILE A 5 -11.70 -64.07 2.09
N ASN A 6 -12.13 -62.84 1.77
CA ASN A 6 -11.89 -62.21 0.48
C ASN A 6 -10.41 -61.80 0.39
N HIS A 7 -9.66 -62.36 -0.55
CA HIS A 7 -8.23 -62.05 -0.75
C HIS A 7 -7.96 -60.61 -1.22
N HIS A 8 -9.01 -59.83 -1.55
CA HIS A 8 -8.88 -58.42 -1.99
C HIS A 8 -9.02 -57.40 -0.86
N SER A 9 -9.21 -57.85 0.38
CA SER A 9 -9.36 -56.95 1.55
C SER A 9 -8.67 -57.53 2.79
N GLY A 10 -7.53 -58.20 2.60
CA GLY A 10 -6.66 -58.62 3.69
C GLY A 10 -5.59 -57.56 3.93
N LEU A 11 -5.75 -56.77 4.99
CA LEU A 11 -4.72 -55.83 5.41
C LEU A 11 -3.61 -56.65 6.10
N VAL A 12 -2.47 -56.81 5.44
CA VAL A 12 -1.28 -57.43 6.03
C VAL A 12 -0.53 -56.36 6.79
N LEU A 13 -0.63 -56.37 8.13
CA LEU A 13 0.25 -55.58 8.98
C LEU A 13 1.65 -56.21 8.96
N SER A 14 2.50 -55.71 8.06
CA SER A 14 3.94 -55.95 8.12
C SER A 14 4.63 -54.69 8.64
N ASN A 15 5.69 -54.82 9.42
CA ASN A 15 6.46 -53.68 9.92
C ASN A 15 7.41 -53.15 8.82
N ARG A 16 6.82 -52.74 7.69
CA ARG A 16 7.47 -52.01 6.59
C ARG A 16 6.46 -50.98 6.08
N GLN A 17 6.95 -49.78 5.76
CA GLN A 17 6.12 -48.64 5.40
C GLN A 17 5.71 -48.75 3.92
N ASP A 18 4.43 -49.04 3.67
CA ASP A 18 3.86 -49.18 2.32
C ASP A 18 3.67 -47.79 1.67
N LEU A 19 4.72 -47.30 1.01
CA LEU A 19 4.60 -46.36 -0.09
C LEU A 19 5.45 -46.91 -1.24
N PRO A 20 4.87 -47.29 -2.39
CA PRO A 20 5.66 -47.71 -3.54
C PRO A 20 6.52 -46.52 -4.00
N ALA A 21 7.82 -46.78 -4.16
CA ALA A 21 8.76 -45.80 -4.68
C ALA A 21 8.30 -45.33 -6.06
N ILE A 22 7.88 -44.08 -6.18
CA ILE A 22 7.74 -43.43 -7.48
C ILE A 22 9.16 -43.16 -7.96
N GLN A 23 9.69 -44.06 -8.78
CA GLN A 23 10.91 -43.73 -9.52
C GLN A 23 10.57 -42.57 -10.46
N ILE A 24 11.14 -41.40 -10.19
CA ILE A 24 11.01 -40.25 -11.06
C ILE A 24 11.69 -40.65 -12.38
N SER A 25 10.89 -40.77 -13.45
CA SER A 25 11.41 -41.16 -14.75
C SER A 25 12.42 -40.14 -15.26
N GLU A 26 13.36 -40.57 -16.11
CA GLU A 26 14.33 -39.67 -16.74
C GLU A 26 13.64 -38.55 -17.52
N GLN A 27 12.45 -38.82 -18.08
CA GLN A 27 11.56 -37.81 -18.67
C GLN A 27 11.01 -36.82 -17.65
N ALA A 28 10.56 -37.26 -16.47
CA ALA A 28 10.07 -36.36 -15.42
C ALA A 28 11.21 -35.48 -14.86
N MET A 29 12.42 -36.03 -14.72
CA MET A 29 13.61 -35.23 -14.40
C MET A 29 13.96 -34.24 -15.51
N GLN A 30 13.92 -34.67 -16.78
CA GLN A 30 14.14 -33.78 -17.92
C GLN A 30 13.08 -32.67 -18.02
N GLN A 31 11.83 -32.94 -17.63
CA GLN A 31 10.76 -31.94 -17.53
C GLN A 31 11.00 -30.96 -16.38
N LEU A 32 11.51 -31.41 -15.23
CA LEU A 32 11.95 -30.52 -14.15
C LEU A 32 13.14 -29.63 -14.56
N TYR A 33 14.00 -30.15 -15.44
CA TYR A 33 15.09 -29.39 -16.07
C TYR A 33 14.66 -28.59 -17.31
N ALA A 34 13.38 -28.64 -17.70
CA ALA A 34 12.85 -27.93 -18.87
C ALA A 34 11.77 -26.92 -18.46
N GLY A 35 11.83 -25.71 -19.03
CA GLY A 35 10.87 -24.64 -18.72
C GLY A 35 11.25 -23.82 -17.49
N ASP A 36 10.27 -23.21 -16.85
CA ASP A 36 10.51 -22.18 -15.82
C ASP A 36 11.05 -22.73 -14.49
N GLY A 37 11.03 -24.05 -14.24
CA GLY A 37 11.50 -24.65 -12.97
C GLY A 37 13.00 -24.92 -12.86
N GLU A 38 13.78 -24.77 -13.94
CA GLU A 38 15.22 -25.10 -13.98
C GLU A 38 16.04 -24.32 -12.94
N HIS A 39 15.64 -23.07 -12.65
CA HIS A 39 16.37 -22.18 -11.75
C HIS A 39 16.37 -22.66 -10.29
N PHE A 40 15.28 -23.29 -9.81
CA PHE A 40 15.19 -23.82 -8.44
C PHE A 40 16.23 -24.91 -8.14
N MET A 41 16.67 -25.63 -9.18
CA MET A 41 17.68 -26.69 -9.07
C MET A 41 19.11 -26.15 -9.07
N LEU A 42 19.29 -24.88 -9.44
CA LEU A 42 20.57 -24.18 -9.47
C LEU A 42 20.78 -23.28 -8.25
N GLU A 43 19.84 -23.21 -7.32
CA GLU A 43 19.98 -22.39 -6.11
C GLU A 43 21.07 -22.92 -5.16
N SER A 44 21.82 -21.99 -4.55
CA SER A 44 22.67 -22.32 -3.41
C SER A 44 21.80 -22.72 -2.23
N LEU A 45 22.10 -23.85 -1.61
CA LEU A 45 21.31 -24.38 -0.52
C LEU A 45 21.85 -23.84 0.80
N SER A 46 21.03 -23.22 1.65
CA SER A 46 21.43 -22.97 3.03
C SER A 46 21.53 -24.29 3.79
N LEU A 47 22.30 -24.33 4.88
CA LEU A 47 22.40 -25.56 5.67
C LEU A 47 21.05 -25.92 6.31
N GLU A 48 20.23 -24.93 6.65
CA GLU A 48 18.89 -25.15 7.20
C GLU A 48 17.95 -25.78 6.17
N GLU A 49 17.88 -25.22 4.96
CA GLU A 49 17.09 -25.78 3.86
C GLU A 49 17.59 -27.18 3.47
N PHE A 50 18.91 -27.39 3.42
CA PHE A 50 19.48 -28.73 3.27
C PHE A 50 19.00 -29.67 4.36
N THR A 51 19.02 -29.20 5.61
CA THR A 51 18.57 -30.01 6.73
C THR A 51 17.07 -30.29 6.70
N SER A 52 16.28 -29.45 6.01
CA SER A 52 14.86 -29.69 5.84
C SER A 52 14.60 -30.69 4.70
N THR A 53 15.10 -30.37 3.50
CA THR A 53 14.89 -31.16 2.30
C THR A 53 15.48 -32.55 2.40
N TYR A 54 16.66 -32.72 3.01
CA TYR A 54 17.34 -34.02 3.07
C TYR A 54 16.93 -34.88 4.28
N PHE A 55 16.36 -34.29 5.33
CA PHE A 55 16.07 -35.03 6.57
C PHE A 55 14.57 -35.17 6.88
N TYR A 56 13.70 -34.38 6.25
CA TYR A 56 12.25 -34.44 6.47
C TYR A 56 11.45 -34.80 5.22
N ASP A 57 11.84 -34.31 4.04
CA ASP A 57 11.03 -34.42 2.80
C ASP A 57 11.53 -35.43 1.75
N VAL A 58 12.53 -36.27 2.07
CA VAL A 58 13.05 -37.25 1.08
C VAL A 58 12.15 -38.49 1.02
N PRO A 59 11.64 -38.90 -0.16
CA PRO A 59 11.05 -40.23 -0.33
C PRO A 59 12.12 -41.30 -0.08
N MET A 60 11.78 -42.32 0.70
CA MET A 60 12.68 -43.43 1.05
C MET A 60 13.46 -43.93 -0.16
N LEU A 61 14.75 -43.62 -0.25
CA LEU A 61 15.62 -44.19 -1.26
C LEU A 61 15.78 -45.70 -0.96
N PRO A 62 15.56 -46.60 -1.94
CA PRO A 62 15.79 -48.02 -1.75
C PRO A 62 17.27 -48.29 -1.44
N GLU A 63 17.51 -49.22 -0.53
CA GLU A 63 18.80 -49.53 0.13
C GLU A 63 19.91 -50.10 -0.80
N GLU A 64 19.94 -49.79 -2.10
CA GLU A 64 20.93 -50.35 -3.03
C GLU A 64 21.64 -49.31 -3.91
N ASP A 65 21.76 -48.05 -3.47
CA ASP A 65 22.75 -47.16 -4.08
C ASP A 65 24.12 -47.48 -3.47
N LEU A 66 25.09 -47.82 -4.32
CA LEU A 66 26.44 -48.23 -3.91
C LEU A 66 27.02 -47.16 -2.96
N MET A 67 27.27 -47.55 -1.71
CA MET A 67 27.90 -46.69 -0.69
C MET A 67 29.38 -46.56 -1.03
N LEU A 68 29.75 -45.52 -1.77
CA LEU A 68 31.11 -45.35 -2.33
C LEU A 68 31.93 -44.39 -1.46
N GLU A 69 33.08 -44.86 -0.98
CA GLU A 69 33.95 -44.14 -0.06
C GLU A 69 34.98 -43.29 -0.83
N ALA A 70 34.93 -41.96 -0.71
CA ALA A 70 35.91 -41.08 -1.36
C ALA A 70 36.82 -40.31 -0.38
N ILE A 71 36.34 -40.03 0.84
CA ILE A 71 37.12 -39.31 1.87
C ILE A 71 36.85 -39.92 3.23
N THR A 72 37.89 -40.43 3.87
CA THR A 72 37.82 -41.01 5.21
C THR A 72 38.56 -40.15 6.22
N SER A 73 37.90 -39.80 7.33
CA SER A 73 38.43 -39.01 8.44
C SER A 73 37.94 -39.57 9.77
N THR A 74 38.38 -39.05 10.90
CA THR A 74 37.66 -39.21 12.18
C THR A 74 36.91 -37.92 12.49
N ARG A 75 35.87 -37.99 13.33
CA ARG A 75 35.12 -36.78 13.74
C ARG A 75 36.04 -35.72 14.37
N SER A 76 36.99 -36.11 15.22
CA SER A 76 37.98 -35.18 15.82
C SER A 76 38.87 -34.47 14.79
N ARG A 77 39.16 -35.12 13.66
CA ARG A 77 40.05 -34.60 12.61
C ARG A 77 39.31 -33.98 11.43
N LEU A 78 37.98 -34.06 11.40
CA LEU A 78 37.16 -33.62 10.27
C LEU A 78 37.48 -32.19 9.85
N ALA A 79 37.59 -31.27 10.80
CA ALA A 79 38.00 -29.89 10.57
C ALA A 79 39.38 -29.74 9.86
N ALA A 80 40.36 -30.55 10.25
CA ALA A 80 41.68 -30.53 9.62
C ALA A 80 41.64 -31.14 8.20
N THR A 81 40.84 -32.20 8.03
CA THR A 81 40.59 -32.84 6.73
C THR A 81 39.89 -31.88 5.77
N MET A 82 38.84 -31.18 6.21
CA MET A 82 38.15 -30.16 5.40
C MET A 82 39.09 -29.02 5.02
N ARG A 83 39.95 -28.55 5.94
CA ARG A 83 40.98 -27.55 5.61
C ARG A 83 41.95 -28.03 4.53
N ALA A 84 42.37 -29.30 4.59
CA ALA A 84 43.23 -29.88 3.57
C ALA A 84 42.50 -30.00 2.22
N PHE A 85 41.24 -30.40 2.25
CA PHE A 85 40.37 -30.49 1.07
C PHE A 85 40.17 -29.13 0.41
N VAL A 86 39.79 -28.10 1.18
CA VAL A 86 39.59 -26.72 0.69
C VAL A 86 40.87 -26.14 0.09
N ARG A 87 42.05 -26.40 0.70
CA ARG A 87 43.34 -26.00 0.10
C ARG A 87 43.60 -26.69 -1.24
N ALA A 88 43.35 -28.00 -1.33
CA ALA A 88 43.52 -28.75 -2.57
C ALA A 88 42.51 -28.32 -3.65
N LEU A 89 41.30 -27.95 -3.26
CA LEU A 89 40.27 -27.42 -4.14
C LEU A 89 40.62 -26.01 -4.64
N ASN A 90 41.10 -25.13 -3.77
CA ASN A 90 41.60 -23.82 -4.19
C ASN A 90 42.80 -23.92 -5.14
N GLN A 91 43.64 -24.95 -4.98
CA GLN A 91 44.72 -25.21 -5.93
C GLN A 91 44.20 -25.63 -7.31
N SER A 92 43.10 -26.39 -7.39
CA SER A 92 42.49 -26.79 -8.67
C SER A 92 41.57 -25.72 -9.28
N LEU A 93 41.06 -24.78 -8.48
CA LEU A 93 40.32 -23.61 -8.92
C LEU A 93 41.23 -22.44 -9.34
N ASN A 94 42.55 -22.59 -9.23
CA ASN A 94 43.47 -21.52 -9.64
C ASN A 94 43.28 -21.18 -11.13
N GLY A 95 42.99 -19.91 -11.42
CA GLY A 95 42.73 -19.41 -12.77
C GLY A 95 41.25 -19.30 -13.14
N THR A 96 40.31 -19.81 -12.34
CA THR A 96 38.86 -19.69 -12.61
C THR A 96 38.23 -18.42 -12.02
N GLY A 97 38.95 -17.72 -11.13
CA GLY A 97 38.42 -16.57 -10.39
C GLY A 97 37.49 -16.95 -9.22
N ILE A 98 37.38 -18.24 -8.89
CA ILE A 98 36.53 -18.76 -7.83
C ILE A 98 37.41 -19.25 -6.67
N SER A 99 37.11 -18.82 -5.45
CA SER A 99 37.74 -19.34 -4.23
C SER A 99 36.74 -20.17 -3.42
N ALA A 100 37.23 -21.27 -2.87
CA ALA A 100 36.47 -22.15 -2.00
C ALA A 100 36.77 -21.89 -0.52
N GLY A 101 35.69 -21.94 0.26
CA GLY A 101 35.66 -21.83 1.70
C GLY A 101 35.48 -20.42 2.24
N ASN A 102 35.22 -20.35 3.54
CA ASN A 102 35.04 -19.09 4.27
C ASN A 102 36.27 -18.72 5.10
N ASP A 103 36.55 -17.43 5.19
CA ASP A 103 37.64 -16.87 6.01
C ASP A 103 37.23 -16.65 7.48
N THR A 104 35.95 -16.81 7.80
CA THR A 104 35.40 -16.55 9.13
C THR A 104 35.65 -17.74 10.06
N ALA A 105 36.64 -17.63 10.96
CA ALA A 105 36.74 -18.51 12.11
C ALA A 105 35.68 -18.09 13.15
N GLY A 106 34.63 -18.89 13.35
CA GLY A 106 33.57 -18.57 14.31
C GLY A 106 32.43 -19.61 14.37
N GLU A 107 31.61 -19.52 15.41
CA GLU A 107 30.29 -20.17 15.46
C GLU A 107 29.30 -19.27 14.70
N ALA A 108 28.63 -19.79 13.68
CA ALA A 108 27.53 -19.09 13.03
C ALA A 108 26.29 -19.05 13.96
N GLU A 109 25.38 -18.11 13.73
CA GLU A 109 24.12 -17.98 14.49
C GLU A 109 23.31 -19.30 14.59
N ASP A 110 23.38 -20.15 13.57
CA ASP A 110 22.75 -21.48 13.52
C ASP A 110 23.45 -22.56 14.37
N GLY A 111 24.51 -22.21 15.11
CA GLY A 111 25.32 -23.12 15.89
C GLY A 111 26.18 -24.08 15.05
N THR A 112 26.47 -23.70 13.80
CA THR A 112 27.43 -24.39 12.92
C THR A 112 28.83 -23.85 13.19
N LYS A 113 29.82 -24.74 13.20
CA LYS A 113 31.21 -24.32 13.37
C LYS A 113 31.84 -24.15 12.00
N SER A 114 32.18 -22.92 11.64
CA SER A 114 33.05 -22.66 10.52
C SER A 114 34.48 -23.03 10.91
N ILE A 115 34.97 -24.16 10.40
CA ILE A 115 36.33 -24.62 10.70
C ILE A 115 36.99 -25.16 9.45
N GLY A 116 38.06 -24.48 9.03
CA GLY A 116 38.88 -24.91 7.90
C GLY A 116 38.30 -24.57 6.54
N GLY A 117 37.51 -23.50 6.43
CA GLY A 117 36.87 -23.09 5.19
C GLY A 117 35.58 -23.85 4.89
N ALA A 118 35.05 -24.63 5.83
CA ALA A 118 33.79 -25.36 5.67
C ALA A 118 32.89 -25.15 6.89
N ASN A 119 31.59 -25.05 6.63
CA ASN A 119 30.53 -25.03 7.63
C ASN A 119 30.15 -26.48 7.96
N ILE A 120 30.48 -26.92 9.18
CA ILE A 120 30.18 -28.28 9.63
C ILE A 120 28.83 -28.29 10.34
N GLY A 121 27.90 -29.09 9.82
CA GLY A 121 26.58 -29.27 10.41
C GLY A 121 26.55 -30.28 11.57
N ARG A 122 25.44 -30.29 12.30
CA ARG A 122 25.21 -31.24 13.40
C ARG A 122 24.95 -32.65 12.85
N ALA A 123 25.39 -33.67 13.60
CA ALA A 123 25.05 -35.05 13.30
C ALA A 123 23.54 -35.29 13.47
N ARG A 124 22.93 -35.96 12.49
CA ARG A 124 21.49 -36.24 12.44
C ARG A 124 21.28 -37.68 11.95
N LYS A 125 20.19 -38.32 12.36
CA LYS A 125 19.85 -39.68 11.94
C LYS A 125 18.91 -39.63 10.73
N VAL A 126 19.30 -40.27 9.63
CA VAL A 126 18.51 -40.39 8.38
C VAL A 126 18.44 -41.87 8.02
N GLN A 127 17.24 -42.41 7.85
CA GLN A 127 17.02 -43.82 7.47
C GLN A 127 17.82 -44.83 8.32
N GLY A 128 18.01 -44.56 9.61
CA GLY A 128 18.81 -45.46 10.46
C GLY A 128 20.33 -45.25 10.38
N ILE A 129 20.84 -44.30 9.60
CA ILE A 129 22.26 -44.00 9.52
C ILE A 129 22.51 -42.60 10.12
N ALA A 130 23.52 -42.48 10.97
CA ALA A 130 23.93 -41.18 11.47
C ALA A 130 24.81 -40.48 10.41
N VAL A 131 24.35 -39.34 9.93
CA VAL A 131 25.00 -38.54 8.89
C VAL A 131 25.38 -37.14 9.41
N MET A 132 26.43 -36.57 8.83
CA MET A 132 26.96 -35.25 9.15
C MET A 132 27.33 -34.51 7.87
N PRO A 133 26.68 -33.39 7.55
CA PRO A 133 27.04 -32.59 6.38
C PRO A 133 28.20 -31.63 6.68
N ALA A 134 29.06 -31.42 5.69
CA ALA A 134 30.04 -30.35 5.67
C ALA A 134 29.88 -29.56 4.36
N GLN A 135 29.52 -28.29 4.48
CA GLN A 135 29.30 -27.39 3.34
C GLN A 135 30.52 -26.50 3.13
N ILE A 136 30.99 -26.41 1.90
CA ILE A 136 32.04 -25.51 1.45
C ILE A 136 31.39 -24.44 0.58
N PRO A 137 31.28 -23.19 1.05
CA PRO A 137 30.80 -22.10 0.21
C PRO A 137 31.86 -21.75 -0.84
N LEU A 138 31.42 -21.27 -2.01
CA LEU A 138 32.27 -20.77 -3.09
C LEU A 138 32.02 -19.28 -3.27
N SER A 139 33.03 -18.53 -3.73
CA SER A 139 32.96 -17.06 -3.85
C SER A 139 31.97 -16.57 -4.90
N ASP A 140 31.57 -17.42 -5.84
CA ASP A 140 30.56 -17.14 -6.87
C ASP A 140 29.13 -17.41 -6.40
N GLY A 141 28.95 -17.76 -5.12
CA GLY A 141 27.65 -18.07 -4.51
C GLY A 141 27.28 -19.55 -4.57
N GLN A 142 28.00 -20.37 -5.34
CA GLN A 142 27.77 -21.81 -5.35
C GLN A 142 28.20 -22.45 -4.02
N SER A 143 27.80 -23.70 -3.77
CA SER A 143 28.30 -24.45 -2.61
C SER A 143 28.50 -25.93 -2.93
N ILE A 144 29.52 -26.54 -2.31
CA ILE A 144 29.72 -27.99 -2.34
C ILE A 144 29.35 -28.55 -0.97
N THR A 145 28.49 -29.55 -0.92
CA THR A 145 28.12 -30.24 0.32
C THR A 145 28.59 -31.68 0.29
N LEU A 146 29.39 -32.05 1.28
CA LEU A 146 29.87 -33.41 1.50
C LEU A 146 29.07 -34.03 2.64
N ILE A 147 28.54 -35.22 2.42
CA ILE A 147 27.79 -35.95 3.45
C ILE A 147 28.64 -37.10 3.97
N PHE A 148 28.98 -37.01 5.25
CA PHE A 148 29.73 -38.04 5.98
C PHE A 148 28.78 -38.95 6.73
N HIS A 149 29.06 -40.24 6.75
CA HIS A 149 28.43 -41.22 7.62
C HIS A 149 29.51 -41.97 8.41
N SER A 150 29.12 -42.68 9.46
CA SER A 150 30.05 -43.51 10.26
C SER A 150 29.79 -45.00 10.02
N PRO A 151 30.63 -45.71 9.24
CA PRO A 151 30.50 -47.16 9.06
C PRO A 151 30.76 -47.95 10.35
N SER A 152 31.57 -47.38 11.25
CA SER A 152 31.99 -48.01 12.51
C SER A 152 31.13 -47.61 13.73
N GLY A 153 30.20 -46.68 13.57
CA GLY A 153 29.43 -46.08 14.66
C GLY A 153 28.10 -46.80 14.94
N ASN A 154 27.51 -46.53 16.09
CA ASN A 154 26.14 -46.95 16.37
C ASN A 154 25.16 -46.23 15.42
N VAL A 155 24.22 -46.98 14.86
CA VAL A 155 23.11 -46.60 13.94
C VAL A 155 22.41 -45.26 14.27
N GLY A 156 22.50 -44.78 15.52
CA GLY A 156 21.85 -43.54 15.96
C GLY A 156 22.73 -42.30 16.14
N THR A 157 24.05 -42.43 16.31
CA THR A 157 24.90 -41.31 16.80
C THR A 157 26.33 -41.40 16.27
N ILE A 158 26.91 -40.26 15.90
CA ILE A 158 28.34 -40.14 15.57
C ILE A 158 29.10 -39.70 16.83
N THR A 159 30.12 -40.44 17.26
CA THR A 159 31.01 -40.06 18.37
C THR A 159 32.32 -39.42 17.87
N THR A 160 33.10 -38.81 18.77
CA THR A 160 34.36 -38.09 18.42
C THR A 160 35.43 -39.00 17.80
N THR A 161 35.44 -40.28 18.16
CA THR A 161 36.40 -41.28 17.69
C THR A 161 35.93 -42.03 16.45
N ASP A 162 34.68 -41.83 16.05
CA ASP A 162 34.11 -42.51 14.90
C ASP A 162 34.83 -42.16 13.62
N THR A 163 35.01 -43.17 12.78
CA THR A 163 35.49 -43.02 11.42
C THR A 163 34.33 -42.49 10.58
N LEU A 164 34.55 -41.35 9.94
CA LEU A 164 33.63 -40.68 9.04
C LEU A 164 34.07 -40.90 7.60
N VAL A 165 33.14 -41.36 6.78
CA VAL A 165 33.35 -41.60 5.36
C VAL A 165 32.36 -40.74 4.57
N ALA A 166 32.88 -39.91 3.67
CA ALA A 166 32.07 -39.17 2.71
C ALA A 166 31.52 -40.14 1.66
N PHE A 167 30.20 -40.26 1.60
CA PHE A 167 29.51 -41.13 0.66
C PHE A 167 28.74 -40.35 -0.41
N ARG A 168 28.46 -39.06 -0.17
CA ARG A 168 27.72 -38.22 -1.13
C ARG A 168 28.33 -36.85 -1.27
N PHE A 169 28.38 -36.39 -2.52
CA PHE A 169 28.89 -35.07 -2.91
C PHE A 169 27.78 -34.36 -3.67
N LEU A 170 27.40 -33.19 -3.19
CA LEU A 170 26.42 -32.33 -3.83
C LEU A 170 27.10 -31.04 -4.30
N LEU A 171 26.79 -30.59 -5.51
CA LEU A 171 27.05 -29.23 -5.97
C LEU A 171 25.71 -28.51 -6.01
N ASN A 172 25.56 -27.47 -5.18
CA ASN A 172 24.27 -26.83 -4.90
C ASN A 172 23.26 -27.90 -4.43
N LYS A 173 22.17 -28.13 -5.17
CA LYS A 173 21.19 -29.20 -4.87
C LYS A 173 21.43 -30.51 -5.63
N ARG A 174 22.40 -30.55 -6.55
CA ARG A 174 22.59 -31.68 -7.46
C ARG A 174 23.57 -32.70 -6.91
N ASP A 175 23.21 -33.98 -6.97
CA ASP A 175 24.12 -35.08 -6.67
C ASP A 175 25.17 -35.25 -7.78
N VAL A 176 26.44 -35.15 -7.39
CA VAL A 176 27.61 -35.23 -8.27
C VAL A 176 28.55 -36.36 -7.86
N THR A 177 28.10 -37.26 -6.97
CA THR A 177 28.89 -38.37 -6.43
C THR A 177 29.50 -39.21 -7.55
N ASN A 178 28.76 -39.49 -8.63
CA ASN A 178 29.25 -40.24 -9.79
C ASN A 178 30.53 -39.69 -10.43
N VAL A 179 30.77 -38.38 -10.36
CA VAL A 179 31.96 -37.72 -10.95
C VAL A 179 33.21 -37.94 -10.11
N VAL A 180 33.01 -38.12 -8.80
CA VAL A 180 34.09 -38.31 -7.82
C VAL A 180 34.21 -39.76 -7.36
N SER A 181 33.35 -40.64 -7.88
CA SER A 181 33.35 -42.08 -7.64
C SER A 181 34.47 -42.81 -8.39
N PRO A 182 35.16 -43.76 -7.74
CA PRO A 182 36.16 -44.63 -8.37
C PRO A 182 35.72 -45.23 -9.71
N ALA A 183 36.50 -44.99 -10.76
CA ALA A 183 36.31 -45.65 -12.05
C ALA A 183 37.11 -46.96 -12.08
N ASN A 184 36.45 -48.08 -12.41
CA ASN A 184 37.07 -49.41 -12.56
C ASN A 184 37.73 -49.99 -11.29
N GLY A 185 37.16 -49.73 -10.10
CA GLY A 185 37.62 -50.31 -8.84
C GLY A 185 38.97 -49.79 -8.34
N ARG A 186 39.44 -48.65 -8.87
CA ARG A 186 40.64 -47.97 -8.41
C ARG A 186 40.26 -46.68 -7.70
N ASP A 187 40.69 -46.55 -6.44
CA ASP A 187 40.47 -45.36 -5.63
C ASP A 187 40.95 -44.09 -6.34
N ILE A 188 40.14 -43.04 -6.26
CA ILE A 188 40.46 -41.72 -6.80
C ILE A 188 41.24 -40.94 -5.75
N SER A 189 42.36 -40.35 -6.16
CA SER A 189 43.14 -39.49 -5.26
C SER A 189 42.40 -38.18 -4.96
N LEU A 190 42.64 -37.59 -3.79
CA LEU A 190 42.08 -36.28 -3.40
C LEU A 190 42.26 -35.22 -4.50
N LYS A 191 43.43 -35.20 -5.16
CA LYS A 191 43.73 -34.27 -6.25
C LYS A 191 42.82 -34.48 -7.47
N GLN A 192 42.51 -35.73 -7.80
CA GLN A 192 41.59 -36.04 -8.90
C GLN A 192 40.15 -35.67 -8.53
N VAL A 193 39.72 -35.92 -7.29
CA VAL A 193 38.41 -35.48 -6.77
C VAL A 193 38.27 -33.97 -6.89
N THR A 194 39.24 -33.20 -6.37
CA THR A 194 39.16 -31.73 -6.39
C THR A 194 39.26 -31.14 -7.79
N MET A 195 40.01 -31.77 -8.70
CA MET A 195 40.08 -31.38 -10.11
C MET A 195 38.78 -31.68 -10.86
N ALA A 196 38.13 -32.80 -10.58
CA ALA A 196 36.85 -33.13 -11.20
C ALA A 196 35.74 -32.18 -10.71
N LEU A 197 35.75 -31.83 -9.42
CA LEU A 197 34.85 -30.85 -8.85
C LEU A 197 35.10 -29.43 -9.38
N SER A 198 36.35 -28.99 -9.49
CA SER A 198 36.66 -27.64 -10.03
C SER A 198 36.17 -27.47 -11.47
N ASN A 199 36.38 -28.48 -12.31
CA ASN A 199 35.86 -28.47 -13.69
C ASN A 199 34.34 -28.39 -13.74
N LEU A 200 33.64 -29.03 -12.79
CA LEU A 200 32.19 -28.98 -12.73
C LEU A 200 31.68 -27.62 -12.23
N ILE A 201 32.34 -27.05 -11.21
CA ILE A 201 32.04 -25.70 -10.70
C ILE A 201 32.17 -24.66 -11.81
N GLU A 202 33.30 -24.67 -12.52
CA GLU A 202 33.57 -23.71 -13.60
C GLU A 202 32.49 -23.78 -14.69
N ARG A 203 32.11 -25.00 -15.11
CA ARG A 203 31.04 -25.19 -16.10
C ARG A 203 29.65 -24.80 -15.59
N ASN A 204 29.42 -24.88 -14.28
CA ASN A 204 28.14 -24.52 -13.66
C ASN A 204 28.02 -23.00 -13.47
N THR A 205 29.14 -22.30 -13.29
CA THR A 205 29.20 -20.88 -12.87
C THR A 205 28.30 -19.97 -13.71
N ALA A 206 28.41 -20.03 -15.04
CA ALA A 206 27.60 -19.17 -15.93
C ALA A 206 26.09 -19.45 -15.82
N LYS A 207 25.70 -20.72 -15.62
CA LYS A 207 24.30 -21.10 -15.43
C LYS A 207 23.78 -20.65 -14.07
N PHE A 208 24.62 -20.80 -13.03
CA PHE A 208 24.31 -20.37 -11.68
C PHE A 208 24.06 -18.86 -11.61
N GLN A 209 24.96 -18.05 -12.16
CA GLN A 209 24.79 -16.59 -12.19
C GLN A 209 23.52 -16.16 -12.92
N LYS A 210 23.18 -16.82 -14.05
CA LYS A 210 21.95 -16.54 -14.77
C LYS A 210 20.70 -16.92 -13.96
N ALA A 211 20.73 -18.07 -13.29
CA ALA A 211 19.63 -18.50 -12.42
C ALA A 211 19.46 -17.57 -11.21
N GLN A 212 20.56 -17.14 -10.59
CA GLN A 212 20.56 -16.21 -9.48
C GLN A 212 19.99 -14.83 -9.88
N ALA A 213 20.39 -14.32 -11.05
CA ALA A 213 19.84 -13.07 -11.57
C ALA A 213 18.32 -13.15 -11.79
N ARG A 214 17.84 -14.25 -12.39
CA ARG A 214 16.40 -14.49 -12.59
C ARG A 214 15.66 -14.66 -11.26
N GLN A 215 16.27 -15.30 -10.28
CA GLN A 215 15.68 -15.45 -8.95
C GLN A 215 15.55 -14.09 -8.23
N ALA A 216 16.57 -13.23 -8.34
CA ALA A 216 16.51 -11.88 -7.79
C ALA A 216 15.39 -11.05 -8.45
N GLU A 217 15.22 -11.18 -9.76
CA GLU A 217 14.14 -10.57 -10.53
C GLU A 217 12.76 -11.07 -10.06
N VAL A 218 12.54 -12.39 -10.03
CA VAL A 218 11.27 -12.99 -9.57
C VAL A 218 10.97 -12.61 -8.11
N LYS A 219 11.99 -12.55 -7.23
CA LYS A 219 11.80 -12.13 -5.84
C LYS A 219 11.38 -10.66 -5.75
N SER A 220 11.96 -9.80 -6.58
CA SER A 220 11.55 -8.40 -6.68
C SER A 220 10.12 -8.27 -7.20
N GLU A 221 9.74 -9.08 -8.18
CA GLU A 221 8.39 -9.11 -8.74
C GLU A 221 7.35 -9.54 -7.68
N ILE A 222 7.64 -10.60 -6.91
CA ILE A 222 6.77 -11.05 -5.81
C ILE A 222 6.59 -9.94 -4.77
N ALA A 223 7.67 -9.25 -4.38
CA ALA A 223 7.59 -8.16 -3.42
C ALA A 223 6.71 -7.00 -3.95
N ASN A 224 6.85 -6.65 -5.23
CA ASN A 224 6.01 -5.64 -5.88
C ASN A 224 4.54 -6.06 -5.93
N LEU A 225 4.25 -7.33 -6.25
CA LEU A 225 2.89 -7.87 -6.29
C LEU A 225 2.26 -7.91 -4.89
N GLN A 226 3.04 -8.21 -3.86
CA GLN A 226 2.59 -8.15 -2.46
C GLN A 226 2.22 -6.72 -2.07
N GLU A 227 3.07 -5.74 -2.39
CA GLU A 227 2.77 -4.32 -2.11
C GLU A 227 1.52 -3.84 -2.87
N GLN A 228 1.31 -4.30 -4.11
CA GLN A 228 0.10 -4.00 -4.88
C GLN A 228 -1.13 -4.66 -4.25
N GLY A 229 -1.01 -5.90 -3.77
CA GLY A 229 -2.06 -6.61 -3.03
C GLY A 229 -2.50 -5.85 -1.79
N ASP A 230 -1.53 -5.40 -0.98
CA ASP A 230 -1.79 -4.64 0.25
C ASP A 230 -2.49 -3.30 -0.06
N LYS A 231 -2.10 -2.61 -1.14
CA LYS A 231 -2.77 -1.38 -1.59
C LYS A 231 -4.20 -1.63 -2.04
N LEU A 232 -4.43 -2.70 -2.81
CA LEU A 232 -5.77 -3.07 -3.26
C LEU A 232 -6.68 -3.46 -2.07
N GLU A 233 -6.14 -4.15 -1.07
CA GLU A 233 -6.87 -4.47 0.15
C GLU A 233 -7.26 -3.20 0.94
N GLN A 234 -6.34 -2.24 1.08
CA GLN A 234 -6.64 -0.94 1.69
C GLN A 234 -7.72 -0.17 0.91
N GLN A 235 -7.67 -0.19 -0.42
CA GLN A 235 -8.72 0.42 -1.25
C GLN A 235 -10.08 -0.27 -1.07
N GLN A 236 -10.11 -1.60 -0.98
CA GLN A 236 -11.34 -2.34 -0.70
C GLN A 236 -11.93 -1.97 0.66
N LEU A 237 -11.09 -1.86 1.69
CA LEU A 237 -11.54 -1.45 3.03
C LEU A 237 -12.14 -0.04 3.01
N ALA A 238 -11.48 0.92 2.35
CA ALA A 238 -11.99 2.28 2.21
C ALA A 238 -13.32 2.35 1.43
N LEU A 239 -13.48 1.53 0.38
CA LEU A 239 -14.73 1.44 -0.37
C LEU A 239 -15.87 0.85 0.47
N VAL A 240 -15.58 -0.14 1.32
CA VAL A 240 -16.56 -0.71 2.24
C VAL A 240 -17.01 0.33 3.28
N GLU A 241 -16.08 1.07 3.86
CA GLU A 241 -16.38 2.15 4.81
C GLU A 241 -17.25 3.23 4.17
N SER A 242 -16.90 3.69 2.96
CA SER A 242 -17.74 4.62 2.19
C SER A 242 -19.13 4.06 1.90
N GLY A 243 -19.24 2.76 1.59
CA GLY A 243 -20.53 2.09 1.40
C GLY A 243 -21.40 2.08 2.66
N ASP A 244 -20.79 1.85 3.82
CA ASP A 244 -21.48 1.90 5.12
C ASP A 244 -21.92 3.33 5.48
N GLU A 245 -21.09 4.34 5.21
CA GLU A 245 -21.45 5.76 5.37
C GLU A 245 -22.64 6.16 4.49
N ILE A 246 -22.61 5.79 3.20
CA ILE A 246 -23.71 6.05 2.26
C ILE A 246 -24.99 5.38 2.75
N LYS A 247 -24.89 4.13 3.23
CA LYS A 247 -26.05 3.40 3.76
C LYS A 247 -26.63 4.04 5.02
N ALA A 248 -25.77 4.53 5.92
CA ALA A 248 -26.21 5.29 7.09
C ALA A 248 -26.91 6.60 6.67
N GLY A 249 -26.33 7.34 5.71
CA GLY A 249 -26.93 8.55 5.15
C GLY A 249 -28.28 8.30 4.45
N LEU A 250 -28.43 7.16 3.76
CA LEU A 250 -29.70 6.76 3.16
C LEU A 250 -30.79 6.52 4.21
N SER A 251 -30.43 5.92 5.34
CA SER A 251 -31.36 5.69 6.45
C SER A 251 -31.81 7.01 7.07
N THR A 252 -30.88 7.93 7.36
CA THR A 252 -31.21 9.24 7.93
C THR A 252 -32.05 10.08 6.97
N LEU A 253 -31.71 10.10 5.68
CA LEU A 253 -32.49 10.81 4.67
C LEU A 253 -33.90 10.22 4.52
N SER A 254 -34.05 8.89 4.60
CA SER A 254 -35.36 8.24 4.58
C SER A 254 -36.20 8.62 5.81
N GLU A 255 -35.61 8.73 6.99
CA GLU A 255 -36.29 9.19 8.21
C GLU A 255 -36.72 10.65 8.10
N GLN A 256 -35.86 11.52 7.56
CA GLN A 256 -36.18 12.92 7.28
C GLN A 256 -37.31 13.05 6.26
N LEU A 257 -37.31 12.25 5.18
CA LEU A 257 -38.38 12.25 4.20
C LEU A 257 -39.73 11.89 4.82
N ASN A 258 -39.74 10.87 5.70
CA ASN A 258 -40.95 10.45 6.39
C ASN A 258 -41.47 11.52 7.35
N SER A 259 -40.59 12.21 8.08
CA SER A 259 -40.99 13.28 9.00
C SER A 259 -41.48 14.52 8.25
N LEU A 260 -40.82 14.91 7.16
CA LEU A 260 -41.23 16.04 6.33
C LEU A 260 -42.59 15.77 5.66
N ASN A 261 -42.82 14.54 5.20
CA ASN A 261 -44.09 14.14 4.62
C ASN A 261 -45.22 14.19 5.67
N ALA A 262 -44.96 13.77 6.92
CA ALA A 262 -45.92 13.91 8.00
C ALA A 262 -46.25 15.39 8.31
N GLN A 263 -45.24 16.27 8.32
CA GLN A 263 -45.44 17.71 8.51
C GLN A 263 -46.22 18.34 7.35
N ALA A 264 -45.96 17.91 6.10
CA ALA A 264 -46.70 18.40 4.95
C ALA A 264 -48.20 18.05 5.04
N ILE A 265 -48.53 16.84 5.47
CA ILE A 265 -49.91 16.42 5.73
C ILE A 265 -50.54 17.28 6.82
N GLU A 266 -49.84 17.52 7.94
CA GLU A 266 -50.34 18.37 9.03
C GLU A 266 -50.57 19.83 8.59
N GLN A 267 -49.70 20.36 7.73
CA GLN A 267 -49.87 21.70 7.14
C GLN A 267 -51.05 21.74 6.18
N GLU A 268 -51.30 20.68 5.41
CA GLU A 268 -52.47 20.59 4.53
C GLU A 268 -53.76 20.62 5.36
N ASP A 269 -53.83 19.84 6.43
CA ASP A 269 -54.95 19.84 7.38
C ASP A 269 -55.17 21.21 8.04
N LEU A 270 -54.09 21.89 8.48
CA LEU A 270 -54.16 23.23 9.06
C LEU A 270 -54.63 24.28 8.06
N ASN A 271 -54.14 24.22 6.82
CA ASN A 271 -54.56 25.15 5.77
C ASN A 271 -56.04 24.96 5.42
N ASP A 272 -56.53 23.72 5.38
CA ASP A 272 -57.94 23.43 5.17
C ASP A 272 -58.81 23.95 6.32
N GLU A 273 -58.34 23.85 7.56
CA GLU A 273 -59.05 24.40 8.72
C GLU A 273 -59.06 25.94 8.73
N LEU A 274 -57.92 26.58 8.43
CA LEU A 274 -57.83 28.04 8.32
C LEU A 274 -58.72 28.58 7.20
N ARG A 275 -58.82 27.89 6.06
CA ARG A 275 -59.75 28.26 4.98
C ARG A 275 -61.20 28.28 5.45
N LYS A 276 -61.62 27.27 6.23
CA LYS A 276 -62.96 27.26 6.84
C LYS A 276 -63.15 28.42 7.81
N GLN A 277 -62.15 28.74 8.63
CA GLN A 277 -62.22 29.87 9.56
C GLN A 277 -62.30 31.21 8.84
N ILE A 278 -61.56 31.39 7.73
CA ILE A 278 -61.64 32.59 6.90
C ILE A 278 -63.03 32.72 6.30
N GLU A 279 -63.62 31.64 5.77
CA GLU A 279 -65.00 31.67 5.24
C GLU A 279 -66.02 32.09 6.31
N ILE A 280 -65.87 31.60 7.54
CA ILE A 280 -66.71 32.00 8.68
C ILE A 280 -66.48 33.47 9.05
N ALA A 281 -65.22 33.91 9.15
CA ALA A 281 -64.86 35.28 9.53
C ALA A 281 -65.26 36.30 8.45
N GLU A 282 -65.19 35.95 7.17
CA GLU A 282 -65.67 36.78 6.06
C GLU A 282 -67.19 36.94 6.11
N ALA A 283 -67.93 35.87 6.41
CA ALA A 283 -69.37 35.94 6.63
C ALA A 283 -69.73 36.84 7.83
N GLU A 284 -68.94 36.79 8.92
CA GLU A 284 -69.10 37.67 10.08
C GLU A 284 -68.70 39.13 9.77
N ALA A 285 -67.68 39.35 8.94
CA ALA A 285 -67.23 40.67 8.53
C ALA A 285 -68.21 41.34 7.54
N GLU A 286 -68.80 40.59 6.62
CA GLU A 286 -69.92 41.05 5.79
C GLU A 286 -71.13 41.43 6.64
N ALA A 287 -71.41 40.70 7.72
CA ALA A 287 -72.42 41.08 8.70
C ALA A 287 -72.06 42.37 9.46
N ARG A 288 -70.76 42.64 9.69
CA ARG A 288 -70.28 43.88 10.34
C ARG A 288 -70.23 45.10 9.41
N LYS A 289 -70.06 44.93 8.08
CA LYS A 289 -70.08 46.02 7.08
C LYS A 289 -71.43 46.76 6.98
N GLN A 290 -72.50 46.28 7.62
CA GLN A 290 -73.82 46.94 7.64
C GLN A 290 -73.96 48.09 8.66
N LYS A 291 -72.88 48.56 9.32
CA LYS A 291 -72.89 49.78 10.15
C LYS A 291 -71.81 50.77 9.70
N PRO A 292 -72.14 52.03 9.31
CA PRO A 292 -71.18 52.95 8.71
C PRO A 292 -70.55 53.94 9.71
N ASN A 293 -69.27 54.27 9.50
CA ASN A 293 -68.72 55.63 9.62
C ASN A 293 -67.35 55.78 8.92
N PRO A 294 -66.93 57.01 8.51
CA PRO A 294 -66.08 57.29 7.34
C PRO A 294 -64.63 57.74 7.66
N PRO A 295 -63.74 57.86 6.64
CA PRO A 295 -62.30 58.13 6.81
C PRO A 295 -61.93 59.63 6.72
N VAL A 296 -60.79 60.00 7.29
CA VAL A 296 -60.21 61.36 7.29
C VAL A 296 -58.85 61.34 6.58
N ASP A 297 -58.68 62.23 5.59
CA ASP A 297 -57.42 62.54 4.90
C ASP A 297 -56.52 63.46 5.74
N ASN A 298 -55.19 63.26 5.73
CA ASN A 298 -54.20 64.24 6.22
C ASN A 298 -52.91 64.18 5.37
N GLU A 299 -52.41 65.35 4.98
CA GLU A 299 -51.15 65.53 4.27
C GLU A 299 -49.93 65.11 5.13
N PRO A 300 -48.88 64.49 4.54
CA PRO A 300 -47.76 63.92 5.28
C PRO A 300 -46.86 64.99 5.90
N SER A 301 -46.52 64.80 7.17
CA SER A 301 -45.67 65.71 7.93
C SER A 301 -44.21 65.70 7.42
N PRO A 302 -43.41 66.76 7.68
CA PRO A 302 -42.00 66.81 7.27
C PRO A 302 -41.14 65.63 7.77
N PHE A 303 -41.54 65.00 8.87
CA PHE A 303 -40.91 63.79 9.41
C PHE A 303 -41.07 62.61 8.45
N VAL A 304 -42.27 62.44 7.93
CA VAL A 304 -42.66 61.36 7.02
C VAL A 304 -41.97 61.53 5.66
N VAL A 305 -41.83 62.77 5.18
CA VAL A 305 -41.08 63.10 3.97
C VAL A 305 -39.59 62.76 4.11
N ALA A 306 -38.97 63.05 5.25
CA ALA A 306 -37.57 62.70 5.51
C ALA A 306 -37.36 61.19 5.65
N ALA A 307 -38.27 60.49 6.32
CA ALA A 307 -38.26 59.03 6.43
C ALA A 307 -38.37 58.36 5.04
N GLY A 308 -39.24 58.87 4.16
CA GLY A 308 -39.38 58.41 2.79
C GLY A 308 -38.11 58.61 1.94
N ALA A 309 -37.38 59.71 2.16
CA ALA A 309 -36.11 59.96 1.46
C ALA A 309 -35.01 58.97 1.87
N ILE A 310 -34.95 58.57 3.15
CA ILE A 310 -34.00 57.57 3.65
C ILE A 310 -34.38 56.17 3.16
N ALA A 311 -35.67 55.85 3.18
CA ALA A 311 -36.23 54.60 2.65
C ALA A 311 -35.84 54.38 1.18
N ALA A 312 -35.82 55.44 0.36
CA ALA A 312 -35.43 55.36 -1.04
C ALA A 312 -33.97 54.94 -1.27
N HIS A 313 -33.05 55.29 -0.35
CA HIS A 313 -31.62 54.92 -0.46
C HIS A 313 -31.31 53.54 0.13
N THR A 314 -32.10 53.09 1.12
CA THR A 314 -31.86 51.85 1.85
C THR A 314 -32.72 50.68 1.37
N GLY A 315 -33.80 50.94 0.62
CA GLY A 315 -34.73 49.90 0.15
C GLY A 315 -35.74 49.44 1.20
N HIS A 316 -35.83 50.12 2.35
CA HIS A 316 -36.88 49.90 3.36
C HIS A 316 -38.18 50.65 3.00
N THR A 317 -39.27 50.37 3.70
CA THR A 317 -40.52 51.15 3.56
C THR A 317 -40.49 52.40 4.44
N GLU A 318 -41.26 53.42 4.07
CA GLU A 318 -41.44 54.65 4.85
C GLU A 318 -41.89 54.36 6.29
N ASP A 319 -42.80 53.38 6.46
CA ASP A 319 -43.27 52.94 7.78
C ASP A 319 -42.16 52.31 8.63
N GLN A 320 -41.25 51.53 8.03
CA GLN A 320 -40.13 50.91 8.74
C GLN A 320 -39.15 51.97 9.28
N VAL A 321 -38.84 52.97 8.45
CA VAL A 321 -37.94 54.07 8.83
C VAL A 321 -38.62 54.98 9.87
N THR A 322 -39.92 55.24 9.71
CA THR A 322 -40.72 56.02 10.67
C THR A 322 -40.76 55.32 12.03
N HIS A 323 -41.02 54.00 12.05
CA HIS A 323 -41.06 53.22 13.28
C HIS A 323 -39.70 53.15 13.99
N TRP A 324 -38.62 52.95 13.23
CA TRP A 324 -37.26 53.00 13.76
C TRP A 324 -36.97 54.34 14.43
N ALA A 325 -37.27 55.44 13.74
CA ALA A 325 -36.99 56.78 14.23
C ALA A 325 -37.85 57.18 15.45
N GLU A 326 -39.13 56.79 15.47
CA GLU A 326 -40.01 56.99 16.62
C GLU A 326 -39.57 56.17 17.83
N THR A 327 -39.15 54.92 17.62
CA THR A 327 -38.64 54.03 18.68
C THR A 327 -37.41 54.61 19.36
N LYS A 328 -36.60 55.35 18.60
CA LYS A 328 -35.40 56.05 19.08
C LYS A 328 -35.63 57.47 19.55
N GLY A 329 -36.81 58.03 19.31
CA GLY A 329 -37.15 59.39 19.70
C GLY A 329 -36.40 60.46 18.89
N PHE A 330 -36.05 60.19 17.63
CA PHE A 330 -35.43 61.18 16.77
C PHE A 330 -36.41 62.29 16.42
N SER A 331 -35.91 63.51 16.35
CA SER A 331 -36.64 64.68 15.90
C SER A 331 -36.70 64.76 14.38
N SER A 332 -37.67 65.52 13.86
CA SER A 332 -37.77 65.79 12.42
C SER A 332 -36.51 66.48 11.86
N ALA A 333 -35.82 67.29 12.67
CA ALA A 333 -34.58 67.95 12.26
C ALA A 333 -33.42 66.96 12.07
N GLU A 334 -33.29 65.98 12.97
CA GLU A 334 -32.24 64.95 12.90
C GLU A 334 -32.42 64.03 11.69
N LEU A 335 -33.66 63.64 11.39
CA LEU A 335 -33.99 62.86 10.19
C LEU A 335 -33.75 63.63 8.89
N ILE A 336 -34.06 64.92 8.86
CA ILE A 336 -33.80 65.78 7.70
C ILE A 336 -32.29 65.87 7.46
N GLU A 337 -31.50 66.20 8.49
CA GLU A 337 -30.05 66.31 8.38
C GLU A 337 -29.39 64.99 7.94
N LEU A 338 -29.88 63.87 8.46
CA LEU A 338 -29.44 62.54 8.09
C LEU A 338 -29.77 62.21 6.62
N SER A 339 -31.00 62.53 6.18
CA SER A 339 -31.41 62.34 4.79
C SER A 339 -30.59 63.19 3.80
N GLU A 340 -30.22 64.42 4.20
CA GLU A 340 -29.38 65.32 3.41
C GLU A 340 -27.94 64.81 3.34
N LYS A 341 -27.36 64.37 4.46
CA LYS A 341 -26.00 63.80 4.50
C LYS A 341 -25.89 62.49 3.71
N LEU A 342 -26.90 61.62 3.79
CA LEU A 342 -26.92 60.37 3.03
C LEU A 342 -27.06 60.66 1.52
N SER A 343 -27.83 61.68 1.15
CA SER A 343 -27.97 62.11 -0.24
C SER A 343 -26.71 62.82 -0.76
N ALA A 344 -25.96 63.51 0.09
CA ALA A 344 -24.69 64.16 -0.27
C ALA A 344 -23.54 63.15 -0.44
N HIS A 345 -23.55 62.04 0.30
CA HIS A 345 -22.50 61.01 0.27
C HIS A 345 -23.06 59.57 0.20
N PRO A 346 -23.71 59.19 -0.93
CA PRO A 346 -24.34 57.87 -1.11
C PRO A 346 -23.30 56.79 -1.47
N THR A 347 -22.31 56.57 -0.61
CA THR A 347 -21.34 55.48 -0.79
C THR A 347 -21.96 54.15 -0.35
N THR A 348 -21.50 53.03 -0.93
CA THR A 348 -21.97 51.68 -0.57
C THR A 348 -21.86 51.42 0.94
N GLN A 349 -20.75 51.87 1.55
CA GLN A 349 -20.51 51.73 2.98
C GLN A 349 -21.49 52.56 3.83
N ASN A 350 -21.82 53.79 3.42
CA ASN A 350 -22.77 54.64 4.14
C ASN A 350 -24.20 54.09 4.03
N ILE A 351 -24.57 53.52 2.88
CA ILE A 351 -25.86 52.87 2.66
C ILE A 351 -25.99 51.59 3.51
N GLU A 352 -24.96 50.76 3.57
CA GLU A 352 -24.94 49.54 4.40
C GLU A 352 -25.05 49.86 5.88
N LYS A 353 -24.31 50.85 6.38
CA LYS A 353 -24.44 51.31 7.77
C LYS A 353 -25.85 51.79 8.09
N MET A 354 -26.51 52.48 7.14
CA MET A 354 -27.88 52.93 7.33
C MET A 354 -28.88 51.76 7.36
N LYS A 355 -28.72 50.78 6.47
CA LYS A 355 -29.53 49.55 6.47
C LYS A 355 -29.40 48.81 7.79
N SER A 356 -28.17 48.59 8.25
CA SER A 356 -27.93 47.96 9.55
C SER A 356 -28.57 48.73 10.70
N ALA A 357 -28.49 50.06 10.70
CA ALA A 357 -29.12 50.86 11.76
C ALA A 357 -30.65 50.70 11.80
N ILE A 358 -31.31 50.62 10.65
CA ILE A 358 -32.77 50.43 10.54
C ILE A 358 -33.16 48.99 10.91
N ASP A 359 -32.43 47.99 10.42
CA ASP A 359 -32.72 46.56 10.66
C ASP A 359 -32.52 46.14 12.12
N PHE A 360 -31.46 46.66 12.76
CA PHE A 360 -31.09 46.29 14.13
C PHE A 360 -31.52 47.31 15.19
N GLY A 361 -32.18 48.40 14.77
CA GLY A 361 -32.64 49.43 15.70
C GLY A 361 -31.49 50.13 16.41
N GLU A 362 -30.43 50.48 15.67
CA GLU A 362 -29.28 51.20 16.21
C GLU A 362 -29.49 52.72 16.16
N ASP A 363 -28.59 53.49 16.78
CA ASP A 363 -28.63 54.96 16.78
C ASP A 363 -28.14 55.52 15.43
N ILE A 364 -28.26 56.84 15.23
CA ILE A 364 -27.91 57.52 13.96
C ILE A 364 -26.46 57.17 13.52
N PRO A 365 -26.28 56.51 12.36
CA PRO A 365 -24.96 56.11 11.90
C PRO A 365 -24.13 57.32 11.44
N THR A 366 -22.83 57.31 11.73
CA THR A 366 -21.92 58.35 11.25
C THR A 366 -21.62 58.14 9.77
N ILE A 367 -22.06 59.08 8.94
CA ILE A 367 -21.84 59.12 7.49
C ILE A 367 -20.43 59.68 7.21
N LEU A 368 -19.61 58.95 6.46
CA LEU A 368 -18.23 59.34 6.13
C LEU A 368 -18.21 60.23 4.88
N GLU A 369 -17.50 61.36 4.94
CA GLU A 369 -17.44 62.39 3.88
C GLU A 369 -16.32 62.15 2.84
N SER A 370 -15.43 61.16 3.05
CA SER A 370 -14.38 60.76 2.09
C SER A 370 -14.03 59.27 2.22
N GLU A 371 -13.82 58.58 1.09
CA GLU A 371 -13.33 57.20 1.06
C GLU A 371 -11.89 57.12 1.61
N PRO A 372 -11.55 56.13 2.46
CA PRO A 372 -10.16 55.76 2.69
C PRO A 372 -9.58 55.07 1.44
N ASP A 373 -8.37 55.49 1.07
CA ASP A 373 -7.55 54.93 -0.01
C ASP A 373 -7.26 53.44 0.26
N ILE A 374 -7.77 52.55 -0.61
CA ILE A 374 -7.45 51.12 -0.61
C ILE A 374 -6.69 50.81 -1.90
N THR A 375 -5.38 50.73 -1.78
CA THR A 375 -4.51 50.11 -2.79
C THR A 375 -4.83 48.60 -2.93
N PRO A 376 -4.97 48.03 -4.14
CA PRO A 376 -5.29 46.61 -4.32
C PRO A 376 -4.08 45.71 -4.04
N PRO A 377 -4.29 44.46 -3.58
CA PRO A 377 -3.25 43.61 -3.03
C PRO A 377 -2.51 42.86 -4.15
N GLU A 378 -1.19 42.75 -3.99
CA GLU A 378 -0.29 41.93 -4.82
C GLU A 378 -0.76 40.45 -4.90
N ALA A 379 -1.53 40.01 -3.87
CA ALA A 379 -2.10 38.67 -3.73
C ALA A 379 -3.06 38.24 -4.86
N ASP A 380 -3.84 39.16 -5.44
CA ASP A 380 -4.83 38.80 -6.49
C ASP A 380 -4.14 38.43 -7.81
N THR A 381 -2.99 39.04 -8.10
CA THR A 381 -2.23 38.75 -9.33
C THR A 381 -1.51 37.41 -9.26
N GLU A 382 -1.06 37.00 -8.07
CA GLU A 382 -0.44 35.69 -7.85
C GLU A 382 -1.48 34.58 -7.85
N ALA A 383 -2.66 34.82 -7.28
CA ALA A 383 -3.78 33.89 -7.30
C ALA A 383 -4.28 33.62 -8.73
N GLN A 384 -4.40 34.66 -9.57
CA GLN A 384 -4.77 34.49 -10.98
C GLN A 384 -3.73 33.67 -11.77
N LYS A 385 -2.43 33.86 -11.50
CA LYS A 385 -1.37 33.03 -12.09
C LYS A 385 -1.47 31.57 -11.64
N ALA A 386 -1.80 31.33 -10.37
CA ALA A 386 -1.99 29.99 -9.82
C ALA A 386 -3.16 29.26 -10.51
N ILE A 387 -4.31 29.92 -10.71
CA ILE A 387 -5.47 29.35 -11.41
C ILE A 387 -5.12 29.00 -12.86
N ALA A 388 -4.44 29.90 -13.59
CA ALA A 388 -4.01 29.64 -14.96
C ALA A 388 -3.08 28.43 -15.06
N TYR A 389 -2.18 28.26 -14.08
CA TYR A 389 -1.29 27.11 -14.03
C TYR A 389 -2.04 25.79 -13.77
N LEU A 390 -2.98 25.77 -12.82
CA LEU A 390 -3.80 24.57 -12.53
C LEU A 390 -4.60 24.11 -13.75
N ASN A 391 -5.16 25.04 -14.52
CA ASN A 391 -5.83 24.71 -15.78
C ASN A 391 -4.87 24.09 -16.81
N SER A 392 -3.63 24.59 -16.91
CA SER A 392 -2.63 24.00 -17.83
C SER A 392 -2.20 22.58 -17.44
N ILE A 393 -2.29 22.23 -16.15
CA ILE A 393 -1.97 20.88 -15.64
C ILE A 393 -3.03 19.87 -16.08
N ALA A 394 -4.29 20.29 -16.15
CA ALA A 394 -5.39 19.43 -16.62
C ALA A 394 -5.22 18.99 -18.09
N GLU A 395 -4.47 19.75 -18.89
CA GLU A 395 -4.17 19.46 -20.29
C GLU A 395 -2.78 18.80 -20.50
N LEU A 396 -2.01 18.55 -19.43
CA LEU A 396 -0.64 18.08 -19.52
C LEU A 396 -0.57 16.58 -19.89
N GLU A 397 -0.19 16.26 -21.12
CA GLU A 397 0.14 14.88 -21.51
C GLU A 397 1.66 14.68 -21.51
N SER A 398 2.21 13.96 -20.51
CA SER A 398 3.64 13.65 -20.45
C SER A 398 3.90 12.26 -19.86
N SER A 399 4.91 11.56 -20.41
CA SER A 399 5.41 10.29 -19.89
C SER A 399 6.74 10.43 -19.11
N ASP A 400 7.23 11.67 -18.95
CA ASP A 400 8.48 11.95 -18.24
C ASP A 400 8.23 12.16 -16.74
N LEU A 401 8.79 11.27 -15.93
CA LEU A 401 8.64 11.27 -14.47
C LEU A 401 9.23 12.54 -13.82
N VAL A 402 10.23 13.17 -14.43
CA VAL A 402 10.81 14.43 -13.95
C VAL A 402 9.83 15.58 -14.18
N VAL A 403 9.18 15.62 -15.34
CA VAL A 403 8.18 16.64 -15.67
C VAL A 403 6.98 16.56 -14.73
N ILE A 404 6.47 15.35 -14.48
CA ILE A 404 5.33 15.13 -13.58
C ILE A 404 5.69 15.48 -12.13
N ARG A 405 6.91 15.15 -11.69
CA ARG A 405 7.38 15.50 -10.34
C ARG A 405 7.49 17.01 -10.14
N ASN A 406 8.01 17.73 -11.14
CA ASN A 406 8.09 19.18 -11.11
C ASN A 406 6.70 19.82 -11.11
N ALA A 407 5.78 19.32 -11.95
CA ALA A 407 4.38 19.75 -11.99
C ALA A 407 3.69 19.63 -10.62
N ARG A 408 3.88 18.51 -9.91
CA ARG A 408 3.36 18.33 -8.54
C ARG A 408 3.94 19.35 -7.54
N GLY A 409 5.20 19.73 -7.71
CA GLY A 409 5.83 20.79 -6.90
C GLY A 409 5.14 22.14 -7.12
N SER A 410 4.95 22.52 -8.37
CA SER A 410 4.30 23.79 -8.73
C SER A 410 2.80 23.83 -8.38
N VAL A 411 2.09 22.69 -8.38
CA VAL A 411 0.71 22.62 -7.85
C VAL A 411 0.66 22.97 -6.36
N ARG A 412 1.66 22.58 -5.56
CA ARG A 412 1.72 22.98 -4.14
C ARG A 412 1.97 24.47 -3.95
N GLU A 413 2.79 25.07 -4.83
CA GLU A 413 3.00 26.52 -4.85
C GLU A 413 1.71 27.25 -5.22
N ALA A 414 0.96 26.74 -6.21
CA ALA A 414 -0.34 27.28 -6.60
C ALA A 414 -1.36 27.21 -5.45
N ILE A 415 -1.42 26.09 -4.72
CA ILE A 415 -2.26 25.96 -3.51
C ILE A 415 -1.88 27.02 -2.47
N SER A 416 -0.58 27.19 -2.19
CA SER A 416 -0.11 28.21 -1.24
C SER A 416 -0.52 29.63 -1.64
N ALA A 417 -0.49 29.95 -2.94
CA ALA A 417 -0.92 31.25 -3.45
C ALA A 417 -2.43 31.46 -3.32
N LEU A 418 -3.24 30.43 -3.60
CA LEU A 418 -4.70 30.46 -3.43
C LEU A 418 -5.11 30.58 -1.96
N THR A 419 -4.44 29.88 -1.06
CA THR A 419 -4.66 30.00 0.38
C THR A 419 -4.24 31.37 0.92
N ALA A 420 -3.13 31.93 0.43
CA ALA A 420 -2.69 33.28 0.80
C ALA A 420 -3.66 34.38 0.33
N ALA A 421 -4.33 34.17 -0.81
CA ALA A 421 -5.35 35.05 -1.34
C ALA A 421 -6.77 34.80 -0.76
N GLY A 422 -6.96 33.75 0.06
CA GLY A 422 -8.25 33.43 0.68
C GLY A 422 -9.32 32.90 -0.29
N ILE A 423 -8.93 32.51 -1.52
CA ILE A 423 -9.85 32.03 -2.56
C ILE A 423 -9.73 30.52 -2.83
N TYR A 424 -9.11 29.78 -1.92
CA TYR A 424 -8.90 28.34 -2.07
C TYR A 424 -10.23 27.58 -2.17
N ASP A 425 -11.20 27.88 -1.30
CA ASP A 425 -12.47 27.16 -1.22
C ASP A 425 -13.28 27.27 -2.53
N GLU A 426 -13.17 28.40 -3.24
CA GLU A 426 -13.81 28.61 -4.54
C GLU A 426 -13.13 27.82 -5.68
N ASN A 427 -11.88 27.42 -5.50
CA ASN A 427 -11.04 26.78 -6.52
C ASN A 427 -10.63 25.34 -6.13
N GLU A 428 -11.24 24.76 -5.10
CA GLU A 428 -10.90 23.44 -4.57
C GLU A 428 -11.08 22.33 -5.63
N GLU A 429 -12.15 22.41 -6.44
CA GLU A 429 -12.44 21.44 -7.50
C GLU A 429 -11.37 21.43 -8.60
N LEU A 430 -10.84 22.61 -8.97
CA LEU A 430 -9.76 22.75 -9.94
C LEU A 430 -8.45 22.15 -9.42
N VAL A 431 -8.14 22.39 -8.14
CA VAL A 431 -6.97 21.79 -7.48
C VAL A 431 -7.09 20.27 -7.46
N ASN A 432 -8.25 19.74 -7.06
CA ASN A 432 -8.48 18.30 -6.98
C ASN A 432 -8.37 17.63 -8.36
N THR A 433 -8.90 18.27 -9.41
CA THR A 433 -8.82 17.77 -10.78
C THR A 433 -7.37 17.74 -11.28
N ALA A 434 -6.59 18.80 -11.05
CA ALA A 434 -5.18 18.86 -11.41
C ALA A 434 -4.33 17.79 -10.67
N VAL A 435 -4.61 17.56 -9.37
CA VAL A 435 -3.93 16.54 -8.57
C VAL A 435 -4.29 15.13 -9.04
N GLN A 436 -5.56 14.87 -9.35
CA GLN A 436 -6.02 13.59 -9.85
C GLN A 436 -5.38 13.27 -11.21
N HIS A 437 -5.36 14.24 -12.13
CA HIS A 437 -4.75 14.07 -13.45
C HIS A 437 -3.25 13.70 -13.37
N LEU A 438 -2.49 14.39 -12.52
CA LEU A 438 -1.07 14.05 -12.29
C LEU A 438 -0.89 12.66 -11.65
N SER A 439 -1.85 12.23 -10.83
CA SER A 439 -1.83 10.89 -10.22
C SER A 439 -2.11 9.81 -11.26
N ASP A 440 -3.05 10.05 -12.18
CA ASP A 440 -3.38 9.15 -13.28
C ASP A 440 -2.21 9.01 -14.27
N LEU A 441 -1.50 10.10 -14.59
CA LEU A 441 -0.28 10.04 -15.40
C LEU A 441 0.82 9.18 -14.76
N LEU A 442 1.01 9.27 -13.44
CA LEU A 442 1.96 8.41 -12.71
C LEU A 442 1.51 6.94 -12.71
N ALA A 443 0.22 6.69 -12.54
CA ALA A 443 -0.35 5.34 -12.60
C ALA A 443 -0.15 4.71 -13.99
N ASN A 444 -0.36 5.49 -15.05
CA ASN A 444 -0.14 5.04 -16.43
C ASN A 444 1.33 4.73 -16.73
N ILE A 445 2.28 5.52 -16.20
CA ILE A 445 3.72 5.21 -16.32
C ILE A 445 4.06 3.92 -15.56
N ALA A 446 3.51 3.74 -14.35
CA ALA A 446 3.74 2.53 -13.56
C ALA A 446 3.18 1.26 -14.27
N GLN A 447 2.02 1.37 -14.92
CA GLN A 447 1.45 0.26 -15.71
C GLN A 447 2.21 0.02 -17.02
N GLY A 448 2.65 1.07 -17.71
CA GLY A 448 3.44 0.96 -18.95
C GLY A 448 4.84 0.37 -18.72
N GLY A 449 5.47 0.65 -17.57
CA GLY A 449 6.74 0.06 -17.16
C GLY A 449 6.63 -1.40 -16.67
N ALA A 450 5.42 -1.90 -16.39
CA ALA A 450 5.16 -3.30 -16.07
C ALA A 450 4.83 -4.15 -17.31
N ALA A 451 4.57 -3.51 -18.45
CA ALA A 451 4.24 -4.17 -19.73
C ALA A 451 5.42 -4.22 -20.72
N ALA A 452 6.57 -3.66 -20.35
CA ALA A 452 7.85 -3.69 -21.08
C ALA A 452 8.87 -4.51 -20.28
#